data_AF-A0A0M1J839-F1
#
_entry.id   AF-A0A0M1J839-F1
#
_cell.length_a   1.000
_cell.length_b   1.000
_cell.length_c   1.000
_cell.angle_alpha   90.00
_cell.angle_beta   90.00
_cell.angle_gamma   90.00
#
_symmetry.space_group_name_H-M   'P 1'
#
loop_
_entity.id
_entity.type
_entity.pdbx_description
1 polymer ?
#
loop_
_entity_poly.entity_id
_entity_poly.type
_entity_poly.pdbx_seq_one_letter_code
_entity_poly.pdbx_strand_id
1 'polypeptide(L)'
;PDALQQTAKAAYIDAAKMIQEAGFKCSAPNNIAIKKDIAQFLDIPESTLDSFLRKHKTDIKPIKLDRATIRSIGFKASTMNGYSLDDVTKVALGMDSIMGMNLKKQLFGQVGPFIKLQTPVQTQWHESFKKIFADLGLNNNYKLGPYQVDFFVAKLLLVLECNGYCHRHYDVAQEKKREAFITKKYGLVRFHHTIDLETLFNGILQAQPGKVVQLYDLQNLSQEMPLGLNISAH
;
A
#
# COMPACT_ATOMS: atom_id res chain seq x y z
N PRO A 1 -3.15 -4.36 -19.21
CA PRO A 1 -2.72 -2.97 -18.89
C PRO A 1 -3.92 -2.04 -18.61
N ASP A 2 -4.88 -1.95 -19.55
CA ASP A 2 -5.98 -0.99 -19.48
C ASP A 2 -7.04 -1.33 -18.41
N ALA A 3 -7.33 -2.62 -18.21
CA ALA A 3 -8.28 -3.04 -17.17
C ALA A 3 -7.79 -2.72 -15.74
N LEU A 4 -6.48 -2.85 -15.48
CA LEU A 4 -5.88 -2.52 -14.18
C LEU A 4 -5.82 -1.01 -13.94
N GLN A 5 -5.46 -0.22 -14.97
CA GLN A 5 -5.52 1.24 -14.88
C GLN A 5 -6.96 1.74 -14.73
N GLN A 6 -7.93 1.13 -15.41
CA GLN A 6 -9.35 1.44 -15.26
C GLN A 6 -9.88 1.07 -13.87
N THR A 7 -9.45 -0.07 -13.32
CA THR A 7 -9.85 -0.52 -11.97
C THR A 7 -9.24 0.38 -10.89
N ALA A 8 -7.96 0.73 -10.99
CA ALA A 8 -7.31 1.67 -10.08
C ALA A 8 -7.93 3.08 -10.16
N LYS A 9 -8.27 3.53 -11.37
CA LYS A 9 -8.96 4.80 -11.60
C LYS A 9 -10.39 4.78 -11.03
N ALA A 10 -11.10 3.66 -11.16
CA ALA A 10 -12.43 3.49 -10.58
C ALA A 10 -12.39 3.50 -9.05
N ALA A 11 -11.48 2.75 -8.43
CA ALA A 11 -11.27 2.75 -6.98
C ALA A 11 -10.86 4.14 -6.44
N TYR A 12 -10.10 4.90 -7.23
CA TYR A 12 -9.71 6.26 -6.89
C TYR A 12 -10.87 7.26 -6.97
N ILE A 13 -11.70 7.16 -8.01
CA ILE A 13 -12.93 7.94 -8.15
C ILE A 13 -13.87 7.64 -6.97
N ASP A 14 -13.96 6.38 -6.57
CA ASP A 14 -14.76 5.95 -5.43
C ASP A 14 -14.22 6.52 -4.09
N ALA A 15 -12.90 6.54 -3.92
CA ALA A 15 -12.25 7.16 -2.76
C ALA A 15 -12.53 8.67 -2.65
N ALA A 16 -12.46 9.40 -3.77
CA ALA A 16 -12.76 10.83 -3.80
C ALA A 16 -14.24 11.12 -3.48
N LYS A 17 -15.15 10.26 -3.93
CA LYS A 17 -16.58 10.33 -3.59
C LYS A 17 -16.84 10.02 -2.11
N MET A 18 -16.16 9.00 -1.57
CA MET A 18 -16.26 8.61 -0.16
C MET A 18 -15.82 9.71 0.80
N ILE A 19 -14.74 10.44 0.52
CA ILE A 19 -14.34 11.55 1.41
C ILE A 19 -15.39 12.66 1.42
N GLN A 20 -16.06 12.93 0.31
CA GLN A 20 -17.15 13.91 0.23
C GLN A 20 -18.39 13.42 0.99
N GLU A 21 -18.75 12.14 0.84
CA GLU A 21 -19.87 11.52 1.57
C GLU A 21 -19.60 11.44 3.09
N ALA A 22 -18.33 11.27 3.48
CA ALA A 22 -17.88 11.39 4.87
C ALA A 22 -17.88 12.83 5.41
N GLY A 23 -18.33 13.81 4.61
CA GLY A 23 -18.54 15.19 5.02
C GLY A 23 -17.35 16.13 4.80
N PHE A 24 -16.35 15.72 4.02
CA PHE A 24 -15.24 16.62 3.67
C PHE A 24 -15.74 17.83 2.86
N LYS A 25 -15.29 19.03 3.24
CA LYS A 25 -15.65 20.29 2.58
C LYS A 25 -14.41 21.11 2.31
N CYS A 26 -14.32 21.63 1.10
CA CYS A 26 -13.27 22.56 0.69
C CYS A 26 -13.68 23.98 1.06
N SER A 27 -12.81 24.71 1.75
CA SER A 27 -13.06 26.12 2.10
C SER A 27 -12.81 27.07 0.92
N ALA A 28 -11.97 26.70 -0.05
CA ALA A 28 -11.68 27.55 -1.21
C ALA A 28 -12.47 27.12 -2.47
N PRO A 29 -12.68 28.04 -3.43
CA PRO A 29 -13.36 27.73 -4.70
C PRO A 29 -12.69 26.59 -5.47
N ASN A 30 -13.44 26.00 -6.42
CA ASN A 30 -12.96 24.95 -7.32
C ASN A 30 -12.52 23.65 -6.62
N ASN A 31 -13.19 23.29 -5.53
CA ASN A 31 -12.88 22.10 -4.71
C ASN A 31 -11.44 22.11 -4.19
N ILE A 32 -10.92 23.28 -3.82
CA ILE A 32 -9.58 23.41 -3.25
C ILE A 32 -9.69 23.45 -1.72
N ALA A 33 -9.04 22.48 -1.08
CA ALA A 33 -8.94 22.43 0.37
C ALA A 33 -7.75 23.26 0.86
N ILE A 34 -7.88 23.89 2.02
CA ILE A 34 -6.73 24.41 2.75
C ILE A 34 -6.29 23.42 3.83
N LYS A 35 -5.09 23.63 4.38
CA LYS A 35 -4.51 22.77 5.41
C LYS A 35 -5.45 22.56 6.61
N LYS A 36 -6.17 23.62 7.01
CA LYS A 36 -7.15 23.60 8.10
C LYS A 36 -8.31 22.63 7.82
N ASP A 37 -8.81 22.59 6.59
CA ASP A 37 -9.89 21.68 6.18
C ASP A 37 -9.47 20.22 6.36
N ILE A 38 -8.25 19.89 5.90
CA ILE A 38 -7.67 18.56 5.97
C ILE A 38 -7.43 18.14 7.42
N ALA A 39 -6.83 19.03 8.22
CA ALA A 39 -6.54 18.76 9.63
C ALA A 39 -7.83 18.54 10.44
N GLN A 40 -8.85 19.36 10.21
CA GLN A 40 -10.15 19.24 10.87
C GLN A 40 -10.87 17.95 10.46
N PHE A 41 -10.86 17.61 9.17
CA PHE A 41 -11.51 16.39 8.69
C PHE A 41 -10.86 15.12 9.22
N LEU A 42 -9.52 15.09 9.28
CA LEU A 42 -8.79 13.94 9.78
C LEU A 42 -8.70 13.90 11.30
N ASP A 43 -9.15 14.94 12.00
CA ASP A 43 -9.03 15.13 13.44
C ASP A 43 -7.58 14.97 13.92
N ILE A 44 -6.68 15.77 13.32
CA ILE A 44 -5.24 15.74 13.61
C ILE A 44 -4.66 17.15 13.81
N PRO A 45 -3.55 17.29 14.56
CA PRO A 45 -2.82 18.54 14.61
C PRO A 45 -2.26 18.96 13.24
N GLU A 46 -2.31 20.26 12.92
CA GLU A 46 -1.73 20.81 11.69
C GLU A 46 -0.22 20.49 11.57
N SER A 47 0.51 20.40 12.69
CA SER A 47 1.94 20.03 12.71
C SER A 47 2.20 18.60 12.25
N THR A 48 1.27 17.69 12.52
CA THR A 48 1.33 16.29 12.06
C THR A 48 1.10 16.24 10.56
N LEU A 49 0.10 16.98 10.07
CA LEU A 49 -0.17 17.14 8.66
C LEU A 49 1.03 17.76 7.91
N ASP A 50 1.67 18.79 8.47
CA ASP A 50 2.85 19.41 7.89
C ASP A 50 4.03 18.44 7.74
N SER A 51 4.23 17.61 8.76
CA SER A 51 5.27 16.58 8.71
C SER A 51 4.99 15.55 7.62
N PHE A 52 3.72 15.17 7.42
CA PHE A 52 3.29 14.28 6.35
C PHE A 52 3.51 14.91 4.97
N LEU A 53 2.98 16.11 4.74
CA LEU A 53 3.10 16.83 3.47
C LEU A 53 4.56 17.06 3.06
N ARG A 54 5.45 17.33 4.02
CA ARG A 54 6.89 17.47 3.76
C ARG A 54 7.52 16.18 3.25
N LYS A 55 7.13 15.02 3.81
CA LYS A 55 7.64 13.70 3.41
C LYS A 55 7.13 13.30 2.02
N HIS A 56 5.90 13.68 1.67
CA HIS A 56 5.22 13.29 0.43
C HIS A 56 5.15 14.41 -0.62
N LYS A 57 6.08 15.36 -0.58
CA LYS A 57 6.11 16.55 -1.46
C LYS A 57 6.22 16.23 -2.97
N THR A 58 6.67 15.02 -3.32
CA THR A 58 6.78 14.57 -4.71
C THR A 58 5.42 14.19 -5.28
N ASP A 59 4.53 13.69 -4.42
CA ASP A 59 3.28 13.04 -4.80
C ASP A 59 2.06 13.93 -4.51
N ILE A 60 2.19 14.83 -3.53
CA ILE A 60 1.21 15.83 -3.14
C ILE A 60 1.75 17.22 -3.49
N LYS A 61 1.16 17.85 -4.50
CA LYS A 61 1.63 19.13 -5.03
C LYS A 61 0.75 20.28 -4.54
N PRO A 62 1.24 21.14 -3.63
CA PRO A 62 0.46 22.27 -3.15
C PRO A 62 0.20 23.29 -4.27
N ILE A 63 -1.01 23.83 -4.30
CA ILE A 63 -1.44 24.90 -5.20
C ILE A 63 -1.28 26.22 -4.45
N LYS A 64 -0.46 27.14 -4.96
CA LYS A 64 -0.32 28.46 -4.33
C LYS A 64 -1.58 29.28 -4.59
N LEU A 65 -2.28 29.67 -3.52
CA LEU A 65 -3.48 30.50 -3.62
C LEU A 65 -3.11 31.97 -3.88
N ASP A 66 -3.89 32.63 -4.74
CA ASP A 66 -3.78 34.07 -4.94
C ASP A 66 -4.37 34.85 -3.75
N ARG A 67 -4.00 36.13 -3.63
CA ARG A 67 -4.43 36.98 -2.50
C ARG A 67 -5.94 37.24 -2.48
N ALA A 68 -6.61 37.26 -3.65
CA ALA A 68 -8.04 37.49 -3.71
C ALA A 68 -8.79 36.28 -3.14
N THR A 69 -8.37 35.09 -3.53
CA THR A 69 -8.87 33.81 -3.00
C THR A 69 -8.62 33.71 -1.50
N ILE A 70 -7.41 33.99 -1.00
CA ILE A 70 -7.11 33.95 0.46
C ILE A 70 -8.04 34.87 1.25
N ARG A 71 -8.32 36.07 0.73
CA ARG A 71 -9.22 37.04 1.39
C ARG A 71 -10.69 36.63 1.32
N SER A 72 -11.13 36.05 0.19
CA SER A 72 -12.53 35.62 0.03
C SER A 72 -12.91 34.51 1.01
N ILE A 73 -11.94 33.66 1.39
CA ILE A 73 -12.11 32.63 2.41
C ILE A 73 -11.82 33.12 3.85
N GLY A 74 -11.67 34.44 4.05
CA GLY A 74 -11.60 35.07 5.37
C GLY A 74 -10.22 35.15 6.02
N PHE A 75 -9.14 34.81 5.30
CA PHE A 75 -7.78 34.85 5.84
C PHE A 75 -7.03 36.12 5.42
N LYS A 76 -6.08 36.56 6.28
CA LYS A 76 -5.21 37.73 6.04
C LYS A 76 -3.75 37.35 5.69
N ALA A 77 -3.50 36.06 5.42
CA ALA A 77 -2.16 35.57 5.13
C ALA A 77 -1.60 36.15 3.82
N SER A 78 -0.29 36.39 3.77
CA SER A 78 0.41 36.86 2.56
C SER A 78 0.53 35.77 1.49
N THR A 79 0.62 34.51 1.93
CA THR A 79 0.71 33.31 1.10
C THR A 79 -0.03 32.16 1.78
N MET A 80 -0.70 31.31 1.00
CA MET A 80 -1.35 30.10 1.49
C MET A 80 -1.31 29.02 0.41
N ASN A 81 -1.23 27.77 0.83
CA ASN A 81 -1.33 26.61 -0.06
C ASN A 81 -2.73 26.02 0.03
N GLY A 82 -3.26 25.68 -1.13
CA GLY A 82 -4.41 24.80 -1.31
C GLY A 82 -3.98 23.42 -1.80
N TYR A 83 -4.90 22.47 -1.71
CA TYR A 83 -4.73 21.09 -2.11
C TYR A 83 -5.95 20.67 -2.92
N SER A 84 -5.71 19.98 -4.03
CA SER A 84 -6.79 19.40 -4.82
C SER A 84 -7.50 18.30 -4.03
N LEU A 85 -8.76 18.00 -4.38
CA LEU A 85 -9.48 16.88 -3.77
C LEU A 85 -8.74 15.54 -3.95
N ASP A 86 -8.02 15.40 -5.06
CA ASP A 86 -7.14 14.27 -5.35
C ASP A 86 -6.02 14.15 -4.29
N ASP A 87 -5.31 15.24 -4.03
CA ASP A 87 -4.28 15.27 -3.01
C ASP A 87 -4.84 15.07 -1.59
N VAL A 88 -6.02 15.62 -1.29
CA VAL A 88 -6.71 15.37 -0.03
C VAL A 88 -6.99 13.88 0.15
N THR A 89 -7.46 13.21 -0.90
CA THR A 89 -7.74 11.76 -0.89
C THR A 89 -6.46 10.97 -0.57
N LYS A 90 -5.33 11.33 -1.21
CA LYS A 90 -4.03 10.72 -0.90
C LYS A 90 -3.61 10.95 0.54
N VAL A 91 -3.80 12.16 1.08
CA VAL A 91 -3.49 12.44 2.49
C VAL A 91 -4.38 11.62 3.42
N ALA A 92 -5.70 11.58 3.17
CA ALA A 92 -6.65 10.84 3.99
C ALA A 92 -6.36 9.33 4.02
N LEU A 93 -5.99 8.74 2.88
CA LEU A 93 -5.58 7.33 2.80
C LEU A 93 -4.12 7.10 3.21
N GLY A 94 -3.32 8.15 3.33
CA GLY A 94 -1.92 8.07 3.74
C GLY A 94 -1.74 8.08 5.24
N MET A 95 -2.60 8.82 5.94
CA MET A 95 -2.47 9.06 7.37
C MET A 95 -3.21 8.01 8.20
N ASP A 96 -2.64 7.68 9.35
CA ASP A 96 -3.25 6.78 10.35
C ASP A 96 -4.08 7.59 11.35
N SER A 97 -5.06 8.36 10.85
CA SER A 97 -6.06 9.00 11.70
C SER A 97 -7.31 8.14 11.84
N ILE A 98 -8.19 8.43 12.79
CA ILE A 98 -9.46 7.69 12.95
C ILE A 98 -10.26 7.73 11.65
N MET A 99 -10.38 8.92 11.05
CA MET A 99 -11.06 9.11 9.76
C MET A 99 -10.33 8.38 8.64
N GLY A 100 -8.99 8.50 8.55
CA GLY A 100 -8.20 7.81 7.54
C GLY A 100 -8.34 6.29 7.63
N MET A 101 -8.32 5.71 8.83
CA MET A 101 -8.53 4.28 9.04
C MET A 101 -9.95 3.83 8.65
N ASN A 102 -10.97 4.62 8.96
CA ASN A 102 -12.35 4.33 8.57
C ASN A 102 -12.53 4.34 7.05
N LEU A 103 -11.99 5.36 6.36
CA LEU A 103 -12.02 5.46 4.91
C LEU A 103 -11.30 4.27 4.27
N LYS A 104 -10.10 3.94 4.77
CA LYS A 104 -9.40 2.75 4.29
C LYS A 104 -10.24 1.48 4.53
N LYS A 105 -10.91 1.36 5.68
CA LYS A 105 -11.75 0.19 6.00
C LYS A 105 -12.96 0.07 5.07
N GLN A 106 -13.55 1.19 4.66
CA GLN A 106 -14.65 1.19 3.69
C GLN A 106 -14.17 0.81 2.29
N LEU A 107 -13.02 1.35 1.86
CA LEU A 107 -12.42 1.08 0.56
C LEU A 107 -11.87 -0.34 0.40
N PHE A 108 -11.21 -0.85 1.45
CA PHE A 108 -10.41 -2.06 1.39
C PHE A 108 -10.90 -3.14 2.37
N GLY A 109 -12.11 -2.99 2.92
CA GLY A 109 -12.68 -3.93 3.88
C GLY A 109 -11.90 -3.98 5.21
N GLN A 110 -11.86 -5.13 5.88
CA GLN A 110 -11.27 -5.26 7.22
C GLN A 110 -9.79 -4.85 7.33
N VAL A 111 -9.13 -4.60 6.20
CA VAL A 111 -7.67 -4.48 6.13
C VAL A 111 -7.16 -3.14 5.67
N GLY A 112 -8.08 -2.27 5.31
CA GLY A 112 -7.79 -0.87 5.07
C GLY A 112 -6.89 -0.21 6.12
N PRO A 113 -7.13 -0.39 7.43
CA PRO A 113 -6.30 0.24 8.47
C PRO A 113 -4.81 -0.10 8.40
N PHE A 114 -4.40 -1.14 7.65
CA PHE A 114 -3.01 -1.58 7.52
C PHE A 114 -2.31 -1.07 6.25
N ILE A 115 -3.01 -0.33 5.39
CA ILE A 115 -2.43 0.23 4.15
C ILE A 115 -1.72 1.56 4.48
N LYS A 116 -0.40 1.61 4.27
CA LYS A 116 0.41 2.83 4.34
C LYS A 116 1.00 3.14 2.96
N LEU A 117 1.03 4.43 2.60
CA LEU A 117 1.42 4.85 1.25
C LEU A 117 2.88 4.57 0.91
N GLN A 118 3.82 4.57 1.86
CA GLN A 118 5.24 4.29 1.58
C GLN A 118 5.96 3.70 2.81
N THR A 119 6.19 2.39 2.81
CA THR A 119 7.18 1.68 3.65
C THR A 119 7.66 0.47 2.84
N PRO A 120 8.95 0.07 2.87
CA PRO A 120 9.42 -1.11 2.15
C PRO A 120 8.54 -2.31 2.52
N VAL A 121 7.95 -2.89 1.49
CA VAL A 121 6.66 -3.58 1.52
C VAL A 121 6.66 -4.85 2.39
N GLN A 122 7.84 -5.45 2.61
CA GLN A 122 8.01 -6.55 3.57
C GLN A 122 7.75 -6.15 5.03
N THR A 123 8.11 -4.92 5.44
CA THR A 123 7.89 -4.43 6.82
C THR A 123 6.40 -4.20 7.09
N GLN A 124 5.63 -3.86 6.04
CA GLN A 124 4.18 -3.67 6.14
C GLN A 124 3.44 -5.02 6.23
N TRP A 125 3.83 -6.01 5.42
CA TRP A 125 3.28 -7.36 5.52
C TRP A 125 3.56 -8.00 6.87
N HIS A 126 4.77 -7.80 7.40
CA HIS A 126 5.16 -8.28 8.72
C HIS A 126 4.21 -7.82 9.84
N GLU A 127 3.88 -6.52 9.91
CA GLU A 127 3.00 -5.98 10.94
C GLU A 127 1.54 -6.40 10.75
N SER A 128 1.06 -6.50 9.50
CA SER A 128 -0.27 -7.04 9.19
C SER A 128 -0.38 -8.52 9.58
N PHE A 129 0.60 -9.33 9.19
CA PHE A 129 0.63 -10.76 9.50
C PHE A 129 0.80 -11.02 10.98
N LYS A 130 1.62 -10.24 11.71
CA LYS A 130 1.74 -10.36 13.18
C LYS A 130 0.39 -10.28 13.88
N LYS A 131 -0.51 -9.42 13.39
CA LYS A 131 -1.85 -9.26 13.96
C LYS A 131 -2.78 -10.39 13.54
N ILE A 132 -2.79 -10.73 12.25
CA ILE A 132 -3.71 -11.73 11.69
C ILE A 132 -3.35 -13.16 12.17
N PHE A 133 -2.06 -13.44 12.32
CA PHE A 133 -1.52 -14.73 12.72
C PHE A 133 -0.94 -14.73 14.14
N ALA A 134 -1.33 -13.77 15.00
CA ALA A 134 -0.79 -13.58 16.34
C ALA A 134 -0.73 -14.89 17.15
N ASP A 135 -1.81 -15.68 17.09
CA ASP A 135 -1.95 -16.94 17.81
C ASP A 135 -1.70 -18.18 16.94
N LEU A 136 -1.28 -17.98 15.68
CA LEU A 136 -1.10 -19.04 14.69
C LEU A 136 0.38 -19.42 14.47
N GLY A 137 1.28 -18.81 15.25
CA GLY A 137 2.70 -19.14 15.25
C GLY A 137 3.43 -18.58 14.03
N LEU A 138 3.23 -17.28 13.75
CA LEU A 138 3.94 -16.57 12.70
C LEU A 138 5.43 -16.42 13.04
N ASN A 139 6.27 -16.84 12.11
CA ASN A 139 7.71 -16.64 12.11
C ASN A 139 8.11 -15.92 10.82
N ASN A 140 9.11 -15.06 10.91
CA ASN A 140 9.60 -14.25 9.79
C ASN A 140 11.03 -14.65 9.48
N ASN A 141 11.44 -14.57 8.22
CA ASN A 141 12.78 -14.98 7.79
C ASN A 141 13.13 -16.38 8.32
N TYR A 142 12.15 -17.27 8.29
CA TYR A 142 12.21 -18.54 9.00
C TYR A 142 13.05 -19.55 8.22
N LYS A 143 13.91 -20.28 8.93
CA LYS A 143 14.77 -21.30 8.32
C LYS A 143 14.03 -22.63 8.22
N LEU A 144 13.70 -23.02 7.00
CA LEU A 144 13.08 -24.28 6.62
C LEU A 144 14.12 -25.20 5.98
N GLY A 145 14.78 -26.01 6.80
CA GLY A 145 15.89 -26.86 6.37
C GLY A 145 17.05 -26.01 5.82
N PRO A 146 17.48 -26.20 4.57
CA PRO A 146 18.53 -25.39 3.97
C PRO A 146 18.03 -24.03 3.45
N TYR A 147 16.70 -23.79 3.42
CA TYR A 147 16.12 -22.59 2.81
C TYR A 147 15.63 -21.60 3.86
N GLN A 148 15.66 -20.32 3.51
CA GLN A 148 14.99 -19.25 4.26
C GLN A 148 13.71 -18.85 3.51
N VAL A 149 12.63 -18.61 4.25
CA VAL A 149 11.34 -18.13 3.72
C VAL A 149 10.94 -16.83 4.40
N ASP A 150 10.21 -15.96 3.71
CA ASP A 150 9.83 -14.63 4.25
C ASP A 150 8.92 -14.78 5.47
N PHE A 151 7.88 -15.61 5.36
CA PHE A 151 6.91 -15.84 6.43
C PHE A 151 6.53 -17.32 6.54
N PHE A 152 6.40 -17.80 7.77
CA PHE A 152 5.94 -19.16 8.10
C PHE A 152 4.89 -19.11 9.21
N VAL A 153 3.72 -19.70 8.97
CA VAL A 153 2.63 -19.78 9.95
C VAL A 153 2.50 -21.23 10.41
N ALA A 154 3.08 -21.53 11.57
CA ALA A 154 3.31 -22.90 12.03
C ALA A 154 2.03 -23.73 12.16
N LYS A 155 0.97 -23.17 12.75
CA LYS A 155 -0.30 -23.90 12.96
C LYS A 155 -1.05 -24.20 11.68
N LEU A 156 -0.78 -23.45 10.60
CA LEU A 156 -1.42 -23.63 9.29
C LEU A 156 -0.55 -24.43 8.32
N LEU A 157 0.67 -24.82 8.71
CA LEU A 157 1.67 -25.42 7.81
C LEU A 157 1.82 -24.60 6.52
N LEU A 158 1.87 -23.28 6.66
CA LEU A 158 1.77 -22.33 5.55
C LEU A 158 3.04 -21.50 5.44
N VAL A 159 3.55 -21.41 4.22
CA VAL A 159 4.66 -20.53 3.83
C VAL A 159 4.12 -19.42 2.92
N LEU A 160 4.48 -18.17 3.21
CA LEU A 160 4.17 -17.02 2.37
C LEU A 160 5.48 -16.38 1.89
N GLU A 161 5.60 -16.16 0.58
CA GLU A 161 6.77 -15.52 -0.04
C GLU A 161 6.36 -14.26 -0.79
N CYS A 162 6.94 -13.15 -0.38
CA CYS A 162 6.75 -11.83 -0.95
C CYS A 162 7.79 -11.60 -2.04
N ASN A 163 7.61 -12.28 -3.17
CA ASN A 163 8.52 -12.23 -4.32
C ASN A 163 8.19 -11.03 -5.21
N GLY A 164 8.52 -9.84 -4.73
CA GLY A 164 8.23 -8.55 -5.38
C GLY A 164 9.29 -8.07 -6.38
N TYR A 165 10.43 -8.75 -6.48
CA TYR A 165 11.46 -8.46 -7.47
C TYR A 165 12.11 -9.77 -7.90
N CYS A 166 12.32 -9.97 -9.20
CA CYS A 166 13.25 -11.00 -9.66
C CYS A 166 14.62 -10.69 -9.06
N HIS A 167 15.12 -11.56 -8.17
CA HIS A 167 16.50 -11.49 -7.74
C HIS A 167 17.38 -11.49 -9.00
N ARG A 168 18.38 -10.59 -9.09
CA ARG A 168 19.37 -10.56 -10.20
C ARG A 168 20.06 -11.91 -10.45
N HIS A 169 19.87 -12.88 -9.57
CA HIS A 169 20.44 -14.23 -9.59
C HIS A 169 19.33 -15.31 -9.49
N TYR A 170 18.20 -15.11 -10.18
CA TYR A 170 17.11 -16.10 -10.21
C TYR A 170 17.56 -17.40 -10.92
N ASP A 171 17.95 -18.40 -10.12
CA ASP A 171 18.26 -19.75 -10.60
C ASP A 171 16.99 -20.60 -10.57
N VAL A 172 16.40 -20.80 -11.75
CA VAL A 172 15.18 -21.58 -11.97
C VAL A 172 15.31 -23.01 -11.42
N ALA A 173 16.48 -23.63 -11.53
CA ALA A 173 16.70 -25.00 -11.08
C ALA A 173 16.76 -25.08 -9.56
N GLN A 174 17.35 -24.09 -8.90
CA GLN A 174 17.35 -23.99 -7.43
C GLN A 174 15.96 -23.66 -6.88
N GLU A 175 15.21 -22.74 -7.51
CA GLU A 175 13.86 -22.43 -7.04
C GLU A 175 12.88 -23.58 -7.21
N LYS A 176 12.99 -24.38 -8.27
CA LYS A 176 12.21 -25.62 -8.39
C LYS A 176 12.54 -26.62 -7.28
N LYS A 177 13.82 -26.76 -6.91
CA LYS A 177 14.23 -27.63 -5.80
C LYS A 177 13.70 -27.12 -4.45
N ARG A 178 13.74 -25.80 -4.23
CA ARG A 178 13.23 -25.13 -3.03
C ARG A 178 11.72 -25.27 -2.92
N GLU A 179 10.99 -25.04 -4.00
CA GLU A 179 9.54 -25.25 -4.08
C GLU A 179 9.18 -26.71 -3.77
N ALA A 180 9.84 -27.67 -4.43
CA ALA A 180 9.61 -29.10 -4.19
C ALA A 180 9.98 -29.53 -2.76
N PHE A 181 10.92 -28.84 -2.10
CA PHE A 181 11.22 -29.08 -0.69
C PHE A 181 10.11 -28.56 0.22
N ILE A 182 9.64 -27.32 0.00
CA ILE A 182 8.62 -26.68 0.83
C ILE A 182 7.28 -27.42 0.70
N THR A 183 6.86 -27.71 -0.54
CA THR A 183 5.54 -28.30 -0.81
C THR A 183 5.39 -29.72 -0.31
N LYS A 184 6.48 -30.44 0.03
CA LYS A 184 6.40 -31.76 0.69
C LYS A 184 5.58 -31.75 1.98
N LYS A 185 5.55 -30.64 2.70
CA LYS A 185 4.91 -30.53 4.02
C LYS A 185 4.04 -29.30 4.20
N TYR A 186 4.22 -28.27 3.38
CA TYR A 186 3.61 -26.96 3.60
C TYR A 186 2.82 -26.50 2.38
N GLY A 187 1.76 -25.74 2.61
CA GLY A 187 1.16 -24.92 1.56
C GLY A 187 2.07 -23.74 1.27
N LEU A 188 2.25 -23.40 -0.01
CA LEU A 188 3.10 -22.29 -0.44
C LEU A 188 2.25 -21.25 -1.18
N VAL A 189 2.20 -20.03 -0.67
CA VAL A 189 1.62 -18.89 -1.37
C VAL A 189 2.73 -17.92 -1.77
N ARG A 190 2.81 -17.63 -3.06
CA ARG A 190 3.74 -16.65 -3.61
C ARG A 190 2.95 -15.47 -4.11
N PHE A 191 3.28 -14.28 -3.64
CA PHE A 191 2.53 -13.08 -3.94
C PHE A 191 3.46 -11.91 -4.25
N HIS A 192 2.97 -11.00 -5.09
CA HIS A 192 3.67 -9.79 -5.40
C HIS A 192 3.51 -8.80 -4.26
N HIS A 193 4.49 -7.94 -4.05
CA HIS A 193 4.45 -6.98 -2.95
C HIS A 193 3.27 -6.01 -3.08
N THR A 194 2.81 -5.72 -4.31
CA THR A 194 1.64 -4.87 -4.61
C THR A 194 0.30 -5.61 -4.63
N ILE A 195 0.24 -6.90 -4.26
CA ILE A 195 -1.00 -7.67 -4.30
C ILE A 195 -2.08 -7.03 -3.42
N ASP A 196 -3.32 -7.04 -3.88
CA ASP A 196 -4.45 -6.70 -3.03
C ASP A 196 -4.68 -7.80 -1.98
N LEU A 197 -5.23 -7.41 -0.84
CA LEU A 197 -5.34 -8.35 0.25
C LEU A 197 -6.40 -9.44 0.01
N GLU A 198 -7.51 -9.10 -0.62
CA GLU A 198 -8.58 -10.06 -0.86
C GLU A 198 -8.04 -11.24 -1.68
N THR A 199 -7.30 -10.95 -2.75
CA THR A 199 -6.61 -11.96 -3.57
C THR A 199 -5.61 -12.75 -2.74
N LEU A 200 -4.82 -12.08 -1.88
CA LEU A 200 -3.86 -12.77 -1.01
C LEU A 200 -4.55 -13.75 -0.04
N PHE A 201 -5.63 -13.32 0.62
CA PHE A 201 -6.35 -14.15 1.59
C PHE A 201 -7.10 -15.28 0.92
N ASN A 202 -7.72 -15.03 -0.23
CA ASN A 202 -8.32 -16.07 -1.04
C ASN A 202 -7.27 -17.11 -1.46
N GLY A 203 -6.05 -16.68 -1.81
CA GLY A 203 -4.95 -17.59 -2.08
C GLY A 203 -4.48 -18.38 -0.86
N ILE A 204 -4.43 -17.75 0.32
CA ILE A 204 -4.12 -18.40 1.60
C ILE A 204 -5.16 -19.47 1.94
N LEU A 205 -6.45 -19.18 1.79
CA LEU A 205 -7.53 -20.13 2.05
C LEU A 205 -7.50 -21.33 1.09
N GLN A 206 -6.96 -21.14 -0.10
CA GLN A 206 -6.77 -22.20 -1.10
C GLN A 206 -5.45 -22.99 -0.92
N ALA A 207 -4.57 -22.55 -0.02
CA ALA A 207 -3.29 -23.15 0.20
C ALA A 207 -3.43 -24.42 1.06
N GLN A 208 -2.80 -25.50 0.61
CA GLN A 208 -2.76 -26.78 1.31
C GLN A 208 -1.38 -27.40 1.11
N PRO A 209 -0.91 -28.24 2.05
CA PRO A 209 0.32 -29.01 1.84
C PRO A 209 0.35 -29.69 0.47
N GLY A 210 1.45 -29.55 -0.25
CA GLY A 210 1.59 -30.06 -1.62
C GLY A 210 1.18 -29.09 -2.73
N LYS A 211 0.54 -27.96 -2.41
CA LYS A 211 0.05 -26.99 -3.38
C LYS A 211 0.82 -25.68 -3.34
N VAL A 212 1.11 -25.16 -4.54
CA VAL A 212 1.60 -23.80 -4.75
C VAL A 212 0.46 -22.94 -5.26
N VAL A 213 0.22 -21.82 -4.58
CA VAL A 213 -0.71 -20.78 -5.01
C VAL A 213 0.13 -19.58 -5.44
N GLN A 214 0.23 -19.40 -6.74
CA GLN A 214 1.01 -18.36 -7.39
C GLN A 214 0.07 -17.19 -7.73
N LEU A 215 0.19 -16.07 -7.04
CA LEU A 215 -0.71 -14.92 -7.15
C LEU A 215 -0.14 -13.76 -7.97
N TYR A 216 0.80 -14.05 -8.87
CA TYR A 216 1.39 -13.08 -9.80
C TYR A 216 1.85 -13.77 -11.07
N ASP A 217 1.96 -12.99 -12.15
CA ASP A 217 2.46 -13.46 -13.43
C ASP A 217 3.99 -13.36 -13.51
N LEU A 218 4.65 -14.51 -13.70
CA LEU A 218 6.10 -14.62 -13.86
C LEU A 218 6.61 -13.88 -15.11
N GLN A 219 5.79 -13.71 -16.15
CA GLN A 219 6.19 -13.04 -17.39
C GLN A 219 6.40 -11.53 -17.17
N ASN A 220 5.61 -10.91 -16.28
CA ASN A 220 5.66 -9.47 -16.02
C ASN A 220 6.71 -9.07 -14.96
N LEU A 221 7.20 -10.02 -14.16
CA LEU A 221 8.20 -9.79 -13.11
C LEU A 221 9.59 -9.40 -13.63
N SER A 222 9.91 -9.74 -14.88
CA SER A 222 11.17 -9.35 -15.52
C SER A 222 11.18 -7.89 -16.00
N GLN A 223 10.01 -7.23 -16.07
CA GLN A 223 9.86 -5.86 -16.57
C GLN A 223 9.92 -4.79 -15.48
N GLU A 224 9.79 -5.16 -14.19
CA GLU A 224 9.80 -4.22 -13.05
C GLU A 224 11.20 -4.04 -12.42
N MET A 225 12.27 -4.05 -13.22
CA MET A 225 13.54 -3.46 -12.76
C MET A 225 13.41 -1.93 -12.76
N PRO A 226 13.77 -1.21 -11.68
CA PRO A 226 13.90 0.23 -11.75
C PRO A 226 14.90 0.57 -12.85
N LEU A 227 14.43 1.22 -13.92
CA LEU A 227 15.25 1.88 -14.92
C LEU A 227 16.14 2.89 -14.19
N GLY A 228 17.38 2.51 -13.90
CA GLY A 228 18.29 3.34 -13.12
C GLY A 228 19.71 2.82 -12.91
N LEU A 229 20.15 1.77 -13.61
CA LEU A 229 21.57 1.40 -13.72
C LEU A 229 21.85 0.87 -15.13
N ASN A 230 21.90 1.77 -16.10
CA ASN A 230 22.74 1.54 -17.28
C ASN A 230 24.19 1.60 -16.78
N ILE A 231 24.75 0.46 -16.40
CA ILE A 231 26.20 0.31 -16.41
C ILE A 231 26.55 0.08 -17.88
N SER A 232 27.08 1.13 -18.49
CA SER A 232 27.77 1.09 -19.76
C SER A 232 28.67 -0.14 -19.82
N ALA A 233 28.34 -1.08 -20.70
CA ALA A 233 29.23 -2.15 -21.09
C ALA A 233 30.37 -1.54 -21.93
N HIS A 234 31.59 -2.03 -21.66
CA HIS A 234 32.78 -1.80 -22.46
C HIS A 234 32.60 -2.22 -23.91
#